data_AF-A0A4R4SUY5-F1
#
_entry.id   AF-A0A4R4SUY5-F1
#
_cell.length_a   1.000
_cell.length_b   1.000
_cell.length_c   1.000
_cell.angle_alpha   90.00
_cell.angle_beta   90.00
_cell.angle_gamma   90.00
#
_symmetry.space_group_name_H-M   'P 1'
#
loop_
_entity.id
_entity.type
_entity.pdbx_description
1 polymer ?
#
loop_
_entity_poly.entity_id
_entity_poly.type
_entity_poly.pdbx_seq_one_letter_code
_entity_poly.pdbx_strand_id
1 'polypeptide(L)'
;MTDISVRYQSLVSGSEGLTQQERAMLEKIETLHAQLRAVGAGWTGEAHRAFQENMTVFTRELENLAQVLGRTGIQLSDSALEYAAADRRGAARAQQWTP
;
A
#
# COMPACT_ATOMS: atom_id res chain seq x y z
N MET A 1 12.82 18.00 21.70
CA MET A 1 13.25 17.44 20.41
C MET A 1 12.90 15.95 20.23
N THR A 2 12.12 15.31 21.11
CA THR A 2 11.86 13.85 21.05
C THR A 2 10.61 13.44 20.25
N ASP A 3 9.59 14.30 20.14
CA ASP A 3 8.31 13.97 19.48
C ASP A 3 8.45 13.78 17.95
N ILE A 4 9.31 14.58 17.30
CA ILE A 4 9.50 14.57 15.84
C ILE A 4 10.22 13.30 15.36
N SER A 5 11.23 12.83 16.10
CA SER A 5 12.00 11.63 15.76
C SER A 5 11.18 10.34 15.89
N VAL A 6 10.27 10.27 16.87
CA VAL A 6 9.37 9.11 17.07
C VAL A 6 8.38 9.02 15.91
N ARG A 7 7.80 10.14 15.48
CA ARG A 7 6.87 10.18 14.34
C ARG A 7 7.53 9.80 13.02
N TYR A 8 8.78 10.19 12.79
CA TYR A 8 9.53 9.78 11.59
C TYR A 8 9.80 8.26 11.56
N GLN A 9 10.25 7.67 12.67
CA GLN A 9 10.40 6.21 12.73
C GLN A 9 9.07 5.48 12.53
N SER A 10 7.98 5.98 13.09
CA SER A 10 6.63 5.41 12.87
C SER A 10 6.17 5.52 11.41
N LEU A 11 6.53 6.60 10.70
CA LEU A 11 6.23 6.78 9.28
C LEU A 11 7.04 5.82 8.39
N VAL A 12 8.34 5.69 8.64
CA VAL A 12 9.23 4.78 7.88
C VAL A 12 8.82 3.32 8.11
N SER A 13 8.66 2.91 9.37
CA SER A 13 8.17 1.56 9.71
C SER A 13 6.75 1.31 9.21
N GLY A 14 5.88 2.33 9.17
CA GLY A 14 4.57 2.26 8.55
C GLY A 14 4.65 2.00 7.05
N SER A 15 5.55 2.68 6.32
CA SER A 15 5.73 2.49 4.88
C SER A 15 6.30 1.10 4.51
N GLU A 16 7.29 0.61 5.26
CA GLU A 16 7.83 -0.74 5.09
C GLU A 16 6.82 -1.83 5.46
N GLY A 17 6.06 -1.60 6.55
CA GLY A 17 4.97 -2.48 6.98
C GLY A 17 3.84 -2.55 5.95
N LEU A 18 3.48 -1.43 5.33
CA LEU A 18 2.50 -1.37 4.25
C LEU A 18 2.98 -2.16 3.03
N THR A 19 4.26 -2.06 2.67
CA THR A 19 4.83 -2.81 1.54
C THR A 19 4.77 -4.33 1.77
N GLN A 20 5.05 -4.80 3.00
CA GLN A 20 4.93 -6.21 3.36
C GLN A 20 3.48 -6.69 3.39
N GLN A 21 2.57 -5.89 3.97
CA GLN A 21 1.15 -6.21 4.03
C GLN A 21 0.51 -6.22 2.64
N GLU A 22 0.93 -5.32 1.76
CA GLU A 22 0.50 -5.25 0.36
C GLU A 22 0.93 -6.52 -0.41
N ARG A 23 2.18 -6.97 -0.26
CA ARG A 23 2.65 -8.25 -0.84
C ARG A 23 1.86 -9.44 -0.32
N ALA A 24 1.67 -9.54 1.00
CA ALA A 24 0.90 -10.63 1.60
C ALA A 24 -0.58 -10.61 1.17
N MET A 25 -1.15 -9.42 0.96
CA MET A 25 -2.50 -9.26 0.44
C MET A 25 -2.57 -9.71 -1.02
N LEU A 26 -1.61 -9.32 -1.87
CA LEU A 26 -1.52 -9.76 -3.26
C LEU A 26 -1.37 -11.30 -3.37
N GLU A 27 -0.54 -11.94 -2.54
CA GLU A 27 -0.43 -13.40 -2.52
C GLU A 27 -1.75 -14.09 -2.13
N LYS A 28 -2.46 -13.55 -1.12
CA LYS A 28 -3.78 -14.08 -0.73
C LYS A 28 -4.80 -13.92 -1.84
N ILE A 29 -4.76 -12.80 -2.54
CA ILE A 29 -5.62 -12.51 -3.69
C ILE A 29 -5.35 -13.50 -4.83
N GLU A 30 -4.09 -13.74 -5.19
CA GLU A 30 -3.72 -14.73 -6.21
C GLU A 30 -4.16 -16.14 -5.80
N THR A 31 -4.02 -16.48 -4.53
CA THR A 31 -4.52 -17.75 -3.99
C THR A 31 -6.03 -17.88 -4.14
N LEU A 32 -6.78 -16.84 -3.79
CA LEU A 32 -8.24 -16.77 -3.94
C LEU A 32 -8.64 -16.90 -5.41
N HIS A 33 -7.92 -16.22 -6.31
CA HIS A 33 -8.14 -16.28 -7.74
C HIS A 33 -7.93 -17.70 -8.30
N ALA A 34 -6.85 -18.37 -7.87
CA ALA A 34 -6.59 -19.76 -8.25
C ALA A 34 -7.68 -20.72 -7.75
N GLN A 35 -8.13 -20.55 -6.50
CA GLN A 35 -9.23 -21.33 -5.94
C GLN A 35 -10.55 -21.12 -6.69
N LEU A 36 -10.89 -19.86 -7.01
CA LEU A 36 -12.09 -19.53 -7.78
C LEU A 36 -12.06 -20.17 -9.17
N ARG A 37 -10.92 -20.09 -9.88
CA ARG A 37 -10.75 -20.75 -11.18
C ARG A 37 -10.91 -22.26 -11.09
N ALA A 38 -10.40 -22.89 -10.03
CA ALA A 38 -10.55 -24.32 -9.82
C ALA A 38 -12.03 -24.71 -9.61
N VAL A 39 -12.80 -23.90 -8.89
CA VAL A 39 -14.26 -24.10 -8.71
C VAL A 39 -15.00 -23.99 -10.04
N GLY A 40 -14.64 -23.02 -10.89
CA GLY A 40 -15.27 -22.81 -12.19
C GLY A 40 -14.85 -23.81 -13.28
N ALA A 41 -13.81 -24.63 -13.07
CA ALA A 41 -13.25 -25.52 -14.08
C ALA A 41 -14.22 -26.63 -14.56
N GLY A 42 -15.26 -26.94 -13.76
CA GLY A 42 -16.32 -27.88 -14.13
C GLY A 42 -17.61 -27.21 -14.62
N TRP A 43 -17.69 -25.88 -14.61
CA TRP A 43 -18.90 -25.16 -14.99
C TRP A 43 -18.94 -25.03 -16.50
N THR A 44 -20.12 -25.28 -17.08
CA THR A 44 -20.36 -25.15 -18.52
C THR A 44 -21.59 -24.30 -18.77
N GLY A 45 -21.75 -23.83 -20.02
CA GLY A 45 -22.87 -22.99 -20.41
C GLY A 45 -22.86 -21.64 -19.69
N GLU A 46 -24.04 -21.16 -19.31
CA GLU A 46 -24.22 -19.77 -18.89
C GLU A 46 -23.60 -19.45 -17.53
N ALA A 47 -23.50 -20.44 -16.65
CA ALA A 47 -22.80 -20.31 -15.37
C ALA A 47 -21.30 -20.04 -15.58
N HIS A 48 -20.68 -20.66 -16.58
CA HIS A 48 -19.28 -20.43 -16.91
C HIS A 48 -19.06 -19.01 -17.45
N ARG A 49 -19.96 -18.54 -18.33
CA ARG A 49 -19.89 -17.18 -18.89
C ARG A 49 -20.02 -16.12 -17.80
N ALA A 50 -21.04 -16.22 -16.94
CA ALA A 50 -21.24 -15.31 -15.83
C ALA A 50 -20.06 -15.33 -14.85
N PHE A 51 -19.48 -16.51 -14.59
CA PHE A 51 -18.28 -16.63 -13.77
C PHE A 51 -17.08 -15.91 -14.39
N GLN A 52 -16.82 -16.07 -15.70
CA GLN A 52 -15.72 -15.37 -16.38
C GLN A 52 -15.90 -13.84 -16.39
N GLU A 53 -17.13 -13.36 -16.59
CA GLU A 53 -17.45 -11.93 -16.51
C GLU A 53 -17.15 -11.38 -15.10
N ASN A 54 -17.62 -12.07 -14.06
CA ASN A 54 -17.32 -11.70 -12.67
C ASN A 54 -15.81 -11.75 -12.37
N MET A 55 -15.09 -12.73 -12.93
CA MET A 55 -13.64 -12.82 -12.74
C MET A 55 -12.88 -11.66 -13.40
N THR A 56 -13.38 -11.16 -14.54
CA THR A 56 -12.80 -9.99 -15.19
C THR A 56 -12.96 -8.74 -14.30
N VAL A 57 -14.14 -8.55 -13.72
CA VAL A 57 -14.39 -7.44 -12.77
C VAL A 57 -13.51 -7.59 -11.54
N PHE A 58 -13.43 -8.78 -10.97
CA PHE A 58 -12.60 -9.06 -9.81
C PHE A 58 -11.13 -8.71 -10.08
N THR A 59 -10.53 -9.19 -11.19
CA THR A 59 -9.15 -8.83 -11.56
C THR A 59 -8.95 -7.32 -11.68
N ARG A 60 -9.89 -6.61 -12.32
CA ARG A 60 -9.83 -5.16 -12.46
C ARG A 60 -9.82 -4.43 -11.11
N GLU A 61 -10.68 -4.84 -10.17
CA GLU A 61 -10.73 -4.19 -8.85
C GLU A 61 -9.47 -4.45 -8.02
N LEU A 62 -8.81 -5.59 -8.23
CA LEU A 62 -7.52 -5.88 -7.60
C LEU A 62 -6.39 -5.00 -8.14
N GLU A 63 -6.36 -4.76 -9.45
CA GLU A 63 -5.42 -3.81 -10.06
C GLU A 63 -5.65 -2.39 -9.52
N ASN A 64 -6.92 -1.97 -9.39
CA ASN A 64 -7.26 -0.69 -8.78
C ASN A 64 -6.74 -0.60 -7.34
N LEU A 65 -6.97 -1.65 -6.53
CA LEU A 65 -6.52 -1.71 -5.15
C LEU A 65 -4.99 -1.59 -5.04
N ALA A 66 -4.25 -2.32 -5.87
CA ALA A 66 -2.79 -2.24 -5.93
C ALA A 66 -2.30 -0.81 -6.27
N GLN A 67 -2.97 -0.13 -7.20
CA GLN A 67 -2.65 1.27 -7.50
C GLN A 67 -2.92 2.21 -6.32
N VAL A 68 -4.03 2.02 -5.60
CA VAL A 68 -4.34 2.83 -4.42
C VAL A 68 -3.30 2.63 -3.32
N LEU A 69 -2.93 1.38 -3.05
CA LEU A 69 -1.92 1.04 -2.04
C LEU A 69 -0.55 1.62 -2.41
N GLY A 70 -0.10 1.45 -3.66
CA GLY A 70 1.14 2.07 -4.16
C GLY A 70 1.17 3.59 -4.02
N ARG A 71 0.08 4.29 -4.38
CA ARG A 71 -0.02 5.76 -4.19
C ARG A 71 0.04 6.15 -2.72
N THR A 72 -0.60 5.38 -1.85
CA THR A 72 -0.60 5.62 -0.40
C THR A 72 0.81 5.46 0.16
N GLY A 73 1.55 4.43 -0.27
CA GLY A 73 2.96 4.24 0.09
C GLY A 73 3.83 5.42 -0.31
N ILE A 74 3.68 5.91 -1.56
CA ILE A 74 4.41 7.09 -2.05
C ILE A 74 4.09 8.32 -1.21
N GLN A 75 2.82 8.61 -0.94
CA GLN A 75 2.44 9.77 -0.12
C GLN A 75 3.00 9.72 1.30
N LEU A 76 3.09 8.52 1.90
CA LEU A 76 3.69 8.36 3.22
C LEU A 76 5.21 8.58 3.18
N SER A 77 5.90 8.09 2.15
CA SER A 77 7.32 8.36 1.94
C SER A 77 7.61 9.84 1.70
N ASP A 78 6.82 10.50 0.86
CA ASP A 78 6.94 11.94 0.58
C ASP A 78 6.72 12.76 1.86
N SER A 79 5.69 12.42 2.64
CA SER A 79 5.42 13.04 3.93
C SER A 79 6.62 12.87 4.88
N ALA A 80 7.23 11.68 4.94
CA ALA A 80 8.41 11.43 5.77
C ALA A 80 9.63 12.29 5.35
N LEU A 81 9.86 12.46 4.05
CA LEU A 81 10.91 13.33 3.51
C LEU A 81 10.66 14.80 3.84
N GLU A 82 9.42 15.27 3.70
CA GLU A 82 9.02 16.63 4.07
C GLU A 82 9.24 16.90 5.56
N TYR A 83 8.88 15.94 6.42
CA TYR A 83 9.15 16.01 7.86
C TYR A 83 10.66 16.11 8.15
N ALA A 84 11.48 15.26 7.55
CA ALA A 84 12.93 15.29 7.73
C ALA A 84 13.57 16.60 7.22
N ALA A 85 12.99 17.21 6.18
CA ALA A 85 13.43 18.52 5.68
C ALA A 85 12.99 19.66 6.62
N ALA A 86 11.78 19.60 7.16
CA ALA A 86 11.26 20.56 8.13
C ALA A 86 12.07 20.54 9.44
N ASP A 87 12.42 19.36 9.94
CA ASP A 87 13.24 19.20 11.15
C ASP A 87 14.64 19.81 10.97
N ARG A 88 15.31 19.52 9.84
CA ARG A 88 16.60 20.13 9.50
C ARG A 88 16.55 21.67 9.46
N ARG A 89 15.47 22.24 8.89
CA ARG A 89 15.27 23.69 8.86
C ARG A 89 15.01 24.26 10.25
N GLY A 90 14.23 23.57 11.08
CA GLY A 90 13.96 23.95 12.47
C GLY A 90 15.22 23.94 13.33
N ALA A 91 16.01 22.87 13.24
CA ALA A 91 17.29 22.75 13.93
C ALA A 91 18.31 23.82 13.50
N ALA A 92 18.41 24.12 12.20
CA ALA A 92 19.28 25.17 11.69
C ALA A 92 18.88 26.56 12.18
N ARG A 93 17.57 26.85 12.27
CA ARG A 93 17.07 28.11 12.84
C ARG A 93 17.31 28.21 14.35
N ALA A 94 17.17 27.11 15.08
CA ALA A 94 17.43 27.07 16.53
C ALA A 94 18.92 27.30 16.86
N GLN A 95 19.84 26.80 16.03
CA GLN A 95 21.29 27.08 16.16
C GLN A 95 21.68 28.52 15.80
N GLN A 96 20.90 29.21 14.97
CA GLN A 96 21.12 30.63 14.67
C GLN A 96 20.56 31.56 15.76
N TRP A 97 19.77 31.04 16.70
CA TRP A 97 19.10 31.79 17.76
C TRP A 97 19.61 31.35 19.15
N THR A 98 20.92 31.14 19.27
CA THR A 98 21.63 31.08 20.56
C THR A 98 22.33 32.42 20.79
N PRO A 99 21.97 33.20 21.83
CA PRO A 99 22.63 34.46 22.18
C PRO A 99 24.05 34.26 22.72
#